data_AF-A0A6I4W5R9-F1
#
_entry.id   AF-A0A6I4W5R9-F1
#
_cell.length_a   1.000
_cell.length_b   1.000
_cell.length_c   1.000
_cell.angle_alpha   90.00
_cell.angle_beta   90.00
_cell.angle_gamma   90.00
#
_symmetry.space_group_name_H-M   'P 1'
#
loop_
_entity.id
_entity.type
_entity.pdbx_description
1 polymer ?
#
loop_
_entity_poly.entity_id
_entity_poly.type
_entity_poly.pdbx_seq_one_letter_code
_entity_poly.pdbx_strand_id
1 'polypeptide(L)'
;MSRTLTARRPVPRALAGPAVVAAVTVGAVTLIGLVDPHEHGHYPSCPFLAISGYYCPGCGGLRMVNSLVHGHVGAAFGSNPLAFLLLPVALYLWGRWTWLAAHGERMRSALFTPAAGWTAFGIALVYWIVRNLPFAHVLAP
;
A
#
# COMPACT_ATOMS: atom_id res chain seq x y z
N MET A 1 -28.12 -14.26 -30.38
CA MET A 1 -26.96 -13.53 -29.80
C MET A 1 -27.48 -12.35 -29.00
N SER A 2 -27.82 -12.58 -27.73
CA SER A 2 -28.40 -11.58 -26.84
C SER A 2 -27.28 -10.72 -26.25
N ARG A 3 -27.13 -9.48 -26.72
CA ARG A 3 -26.22 -8.51 -26.10
C ARG A 3 -26.77 -8.18 -24.71
N THR A 4 -26.16 -8.77 -23.68
CA THR A 4 -26.40 -8.39 -22.29
C THR A 4 -25.98 -6.93 -22.12
N LEU A 5 -26.95 -6.02 -22.15
CA LEU A 5 -26.76 -4.61 -21.83
C LEU A 5 -26.30 -4.56 -20.37
N THR A 6 -25.00 -4.41 -20.15
CA THR A 6 -24.45 -4.17 -18.83
C THR A 6 -24.95 -2.79 -18.40
N ALA A 7 -25.96 -2.75 -17.54
CA ALA A 7 -26.53 -1.51 -17.03
C ALA A 7 -25.40 -0.60 -16.51
N ARG A 8 -25.22 0.58 -17.13
CA ARG A 8 -24.30 1.61 -16.64
C ARG A 8 -24.73 1.97 -15.22
N ARG A 9 -23.84 1.77 -14.23
CA ARG A 9 -24.10 2.24 -12.87
C ARG A 9 -24.14 3.77 -12.88
N PRO A 10 -25.07 4.42 -12.17
CA PRO A 10 -25.05 5.87 -12.03
C PRO A 10 -23.76 6.30 -11.34
N VAL A 11 -23.13 7.36 -11.85
CA VAL A 11 -21.84 7.93 -11.39
C VAL A 11 -21.70 8.00 -9.86
N PRO A 12 -22.68 8.51 -9.08
CA PRO A 12 -22.56 8.55 -7.62
C PRO A 12 -22.38 7.17 -6.97
N ARG A 13 -22.99 6.11 -7.53
CA ARG A 13 -22.80 4.73 -7.05
C ARG A 13 -21.47 4.13 -7.52
N ALA A 14 -20.92 4.60 -8.64
CA ALA A 14 -19.64 4.13 -9.16
C ALA A 14 -18.45 4.70 -8.36
N LEU A 15 -18.58 5.94 -7.85
CA LEU A 15 -17.54 6.63 -7.06
C LEU A 15 -17.51 6.25 -5.58
N ALA A 16 -18.53 5.55 -5.08
CA ALA A 16 -18.58 5.13 -3.67
C ALA A 16 -17.34 4.32 -3.26
N GLY A 17 -16.89 3.39 -4.10
CA GLY A 17 -15.69 2.59 -3.82
C GLY A 17 -14.42 3.44 -3.68
N PRO A 18 -14.03 4.22 -4.71
CA PRO A 18 -12.87 5.09 -4.63
C PRO A 18 -12.93 6.09 -3.48
N ALA A 19 -14.11 6.65 -3.20
CA ALA A 19 -14.33 7.61 -2.12
C ALA A 19 -14.14 6.97 -0.74
N VAL A 20 -14.66 5.76 -0.52
CA VAL A 20 -14.45 5.03 0.74
C VAL A 20 -12.97 4.71 0.94
N VAL A 21 -12.28 4.24 -0.10
CA VAL A 21 -10.83 3.99 -0.02
C VAL A 21 -10.08 5.26 0.33
N ALA A 22 -10.38 6.38 -0.34
CA ALA A 22 -9.75 7.66 -0.04
C ALA A 22 -10.02 8.12 1.40
N ALA A 23 -11.27 8.06 1.87
CA ALA A 23 -11.64 8.47 3.21
C ALA A 23 -10.92 7.64 4.29
N VAL A 24 -10.86 6.31 4.11
CA VAL A 24 -10.15 5.41 5.03
C VAL A 24 -8.65 5.68 5.00
N THR A 25 -8.05 5.84 3.82
CA THR A 25 -6.63 6.13 3.68
C THR A 25 -6.27 7.47 4.33
N VAL A 26 -7.03 8.53 4.06
CA VAL A 26 -6.81 9.85 4.69
C VAL A 26 -6.96 9.74 6.20
N GLY A 27 -8.01 9.07 6.71
CA GLY A 27 -8.19 8.87 8.15
C GLY A 27 -7.00 8.14 8.79
N ALA A 28 -6.51 7.08 8.16
CA ALA A 28 -5.35 6.32 8.64
C ALA A 28 -4.05 7.15 8.59
N VAL A 29 -3.80 7.88 7.50
CA VAL A 29 -2.62 8.75 7.37
C VAL A 29 -2.66 9.87 8.40
N THR A 30 -3.82 10.49 8.62
CA THR A 30 -3.99 11.52 9.66
C THR A 30 -3.72 10.94 11.04
N LEU A 31 -4.27 9.76 11.37
CA LEU A 31 -4.01 9.10 12.66
C LEU A 31 -2.51 8.83 12.84
N ILE A 32 -1.84 8.28 11.82
CA ILE A 32 -0.41 7.98 11.85
C ILE A 32 0.45 9.26 11.90
N GLY A 33 -0.02 10.36 11.31
CA GLY A 33 0.64 11.65 11.39
C GLY A 33 0.54 12.26 12.79
N LEU A 34 -0.58 12.06 13.48
CA LEU A 34 -0.85 12.63 14.81
C LEU A 34 -0.31 11.77 15.95
N VAL A 35 -0.21 10.45 15.77
CA VAL A 35 0.25 9.50 16.78
C VAL A 35 1.58 8.93 16.30
N ASP A 36 2.68 9.30 16.96
CA ASP A 36 4.02 8.98 16.49
C ASP A 36 4.36 7.48 16.64
N PRO A 37 4.59 6.73 15.55
CA PRO A 37 5.00 5.33 15.60
C PRO A 37 6.47 5.10 16.00
N HIS A 38 7.26 6.17 16.16
CA HIS A 38 8.62 6.11 16.68
C HIS A 38 8.65 6.03 18.21
N GLU A 39 7.57 6.43 18.89
CA GLU A 39 7.42 6.32 20.33
C GLU A 39 6.82 4.96 20.74
N HIS A 40 7.42 4.35 21.77
CA HIS A 40 6.98 3.06 22.29
C HIS A 40 5.63 3.20 23.00
N GLY A 41 4.71 2.27 22.74
CA GLY A 41 3.39 2.22 23.39
C GLY A 41 2.24 2.81 22.58
N HIS A 42 2.51 3.56 21.52
CA HIS A 42 1.47 4.09 20.62
C HIS A 42 0.84 3.03 19.69
N TYR A 43 1.64 2.04 19.28
CA TYR A 43 1.18 0.97 18.39
C TYR A 43 1.60 -0.41 18.91
N PRO A 44 0.79 -1.46 18.67
CA PRO A 44 1.18 -2.81 19.04
C PRO A 44 2.44 -3.24 18.27
N SER A 45 3.26 -4.06 18.92
CA SER A 45 4.42 -4.67 18.29
C SER A 45 4.00 -5.61 17.15
N CYS A 46 4.86 -5.76 16.14
CA CYS A 46 4.58 -6.63 15.01
C CYS A 46 4.52 -8.10 15.47
N PRO A 47 3.36 -8.79 15.36
CA PRO A 47 3.24 -10.16 15.84
C PRO A 47 4.13 -11.12 15.04
N PHE A 48 4.34 -10.87 13.75
CA PHE A 48 5.22 -11.69 12.92
C PHE A 48 6.67 -11.63 13.40
N LEU A 49 7.16 -10.43 13.72
CA LEU A 49 8.49 -10.25 14.28
C LEU A 49 8.60 -10.90 15.66
N ALA A 50 7.59 -10.72 16.52
CA ALA A 50 7.56 -11.30 17.86
C ALA A 50 7.57 -12.84 17.85
N ILE A 51 6.92 -13.48 16.87
CA ILE A 51 6.82 -14.94 16.77
C ILE A 51 8.02 -15.54 16.03
N SER A 52 8.44 -14.93 14.92
CA SER A 52 9.45 -15.52 14.02
C SER A 52 10.86 -14.99 14.23
N GLY A 53 11.02 -13.82 14.85
CA GLY A 53 12.29 -13.09 14.89
C GLY A 53 12.70 -12.43 13.56
N TYR A 54 11.89 -12.58 12.50
CA TYR A 54 12.18 -12.01 11.18
C TYR A 54 11.29 -10.81 10.84
N TYR A 55 11.83 -9.87 10.07
CA TYR A 55 11.05 -8.76 9.52
C TYR A 55 10.19 -9.23 8.36
N CYS A 56 8.92 -8.85 8.33
CA CYS A 56 8.04 -9.05 7.17
C CYS A 56 8.23 -7.91 6.14
N PRO A 57 7.77 -8.08 4.88
CA PRO A 57 7.90 -7.02 3.87
C PRO A 57 7.19 -5.71 4.27
N GLY A 58 6.19 -5.78 5.15
CA GLY A 58 5.46 -4.61 5.67
C GLY A 58 6.08 -3.92 6.88
N CYS A 59 7.11 -4.50 7.52
CA CYS A 59 7.73 -3.90 8.71
C CYS A 59 8.24 -2.47 8.40
N GLY A 60 8.04 -1.53 9.34
CA GLY A 60 8.42 -0.12 9.15
C GLY A 60 7.44 0.71 8.32
N GLY A 61 6.32 0.13 7.84
CA GLY A 61 5.33 0.88 7.05
C GLY A 61 4.69 2.06 7.76
N LEU A 62 4.38 1.94 9.06
CA LEU A 62 3.84 3.06 9.85
C LEU A 62 4.84 4.20 9.97
N ARG A 63 6.11 3.89 10.28
CA ARG A 63 7.21 4.87 10.36
C ARG A 63 7.46 5.53 9.01
N MET A 64 7.37 4.78 7.91
CA MET A 64 7.42 5.34 6.55
C MET A 64 6.32 6.36 6.31
N VAL A 65 5.07 6.02 6.64
CA VAL A 65 3.92 6.93 6.44
C VAL A 65 4.07 8.18 7.32
N ASN A 66 4.41 8.02 8.60
CA ASN A 66 4.63 9.16 9.50
C ASN A 66 5.76 10.07 8.98
N SER A 67 6.89 9.50 8.55
CA SER A 67 8.00 10.25 7.96
C SER A 67 7.58 11.02 6.70
N LEU A 68 6.74 10.43 5.84
CA LEU A 68 6.19 11.12 4.66
C LEU A 68 5.29 12.29 5.04
N VAL A 69 4.43 12.13 6.06
CA VAL A 69 3.55 13.19 6.54
C VAL A 69 4.34 14.40 7.03
N HIS A 70 5.48 14.17 7.68
CA HIS A 70 6.38 15.22 8.20
C HIS A 70 7.41 15.71 7.15
N GLY A 71 7.37 15.23 5.91
CA GLY A 71 8.28 15.67 4.84
C GLY A 71 9.68 15.04 4.87
N HIS A 72 9.92 14.03 5.70
CA HIS A 72 11.20 13.33 5.83
C HIS A 72 11.32 12.19 4.81
N VAL A 73 11.52 12.52 3.53
CA VAL A 73 11.53 11.54 2.42
C VAL A 73 12.63 10.48 2.57
N GLY A 74 13.83 10.87 3.00
CA GLY A 74 14.94 9.93 3.22
C GLY A 74 14.66 8.93 4.35
N ALA A 75 14.10 9.41 5.46
CA ALA A 75 13.70 8.57 6.59
C ALA A 75 12.55 7.62 6.20
N ALA A 76 11.62 8.10 5.37
CA ALA A 76 10.54 7.27 4.84
C ALA A 76 11.09 6.12 3.99
N PHE A 77 11.98 6.42 3.05
CA PHE A 77 12.62 5.41 2.22
C PHE A 77 13.38 4.39 3.08
N GLY A 78 14.18 4.84 4.05
CA GLY A 78 14.91 3.94 4.96
C GLY A 78 13.99 3.03 5.80
N SER A 79 12.83 3.53 6.20
CA SER A 79 11.86 2.76 7.01
C SER A 79 11.23 1.59 6.25
N ASN A 80 10.87 1.78 4.97
CA ASN A 80 10.38 0.70 4.12
C ASN A 80 10.54 1.02 2.62
N PRO A 81 11.68 0.66 1.99
CA PRO A 81 11.93 0.93 0.58
C PRO A 81 10.88 0.33 -0.36
N LEU A 82 10.42 -0.91 -0.08
CA LEU A 82 9.44 -1.58 -0.94
C LEU A 82 8.11 -0.84 -0.94
N ALA A 83 7.57 -0.53 0.24
CA ALA A 83 6.31 0.20 0.34
C ALA A 83 6.42 1.61 -0.24
N PHE A 84 7.55 2.29 -0.06
CA PHE A 84 7.81 3.60 -0.64
C PHE A 84 7.75 3.57 -2.18
N LEU A 85 8.37 2.57 -2.81
CA LEU A 85 8.36 2.41 -4.27
C LEU A 85 7.00 1.97 -4.82
N LEU A 86 6.20 1.25 -4.03
CA LEU A 86 4.84 0.84 -4.41
C LEU A 86 3.82 1.98 -4.28
N LEU A 87 4.09 3.00 -3.46
CA LEU A 87 3.20 4.14 -3.26
C LEU A 87 2.77 4.84 -4.56
N PRO A 88 3.68 5.26 -5.48
CA PRO A 88 3.28 5.89 -6.73
C PRO A 88 2.43 4.96 -7.62
N VAL A 89 2.70 3.66 -7.60
CA VAL A 89 1.89 2.67 -8.34
C VAL A 89 0.48 2.59 -7.76
N ALA A 90 0.34 2.57 -6.44
CA ALA A 90 -0.95 2.56 -5.76
C ALA A 90 -1.76 3.84 -6.06
N LEU A 91 -1.12 5.00 -6.01
CA LEU A 91 -1.74 6.29 -6.33
C LEU A 91 -2.22 6.35 -7.79
N TYR A 92 -1.39 5.89 -8.73
CA TYR A 92 -1.77 5.81 -10.14
C TYR A 92 -2.97 4.87 -10.36
N LEU A 93 -2.95 3.69 -9.76
CA LEU A 93 -4.04 2.73 -9.87
C LEU A 93 -5.34 3.26 -9.28
N TRP A 94 -5.29 3.92 -8.13
CA TRP A 94 -6.45 4.56 -7.52
C TRP A 94 -6.99 5.72 -8.39
N GLY A 95 -6.11 6.57 -8.92
CA GLY A 95 -6.51 7.67 -9.82
C GLY A 95 -7.15 7.15 -11.10
N ARG A 96 -6.56 6.13 -11.72
CA ARG A 96 -7.12 5.47 -12.91
C ARG A 96 -8.46 4.80 -12.61
N TRP A 97 -8.58 4.13 -11.47
CA TRP A 97 -9.85 3.53 -11.04
C TRP A 97 -10.93 4.59 -10.86
N THR A 98 -10.61 5.69 -10.19
CA THR A 98 -11.53 6.81 -9.95
C THR A 98 -11.97 7.44 -11.27
N TRP A 99 -11.04 7.68 -12.20
CA TRP A 99 -11.34 8.20 -13.53
C TRP A 99 -12.30 7.28 -14.30
N LEU A 100 -11.99 5.99 -14.37
CA LEU A 100 -12.84 5.02 -15.07
C LEU A 100 -14.22 4.89 -14.42
N ALA A 101 -14.28 4.88 -13.09
CA ALA A 101 -15.54 4.86 -12.35
C ALA A 101 -16.41 6.10 -12.64
N ALA A 102 -15.80 7.28 -12.74
CA ALA A 102 -16.50 8.52 -13.11
C ALA A 102 -17.11 8.45 -14.53
N HIS A 103 -16.43 7.75 -15.44
CA HIS A 103 -16.89 7.56 -16.83
C HIS A 103 -17.80 6.34 -17.02
N GLY A 104 -18.14 5.63 -15.94
CA GLY A 104 -18.97 4.42 -16.00
C GLY A 104 -18.27 3.20 -16.63
N GLU A 105 -16.93 3.23 -16.70
CA GLU A 105 -16.10 2.14 -17.22
C GLU A 105 -15.57 1.25 -16.10
N ARG A 106 -15.19 0.02 -16.47
CA ARG A 106 -14.58 -0.95 -15.53
C ARG A 106 -13.07 -0.92 -15.65
N MET A 107 -12.37 -0.91 -14.52
CA MET A 107 -10.92 -1.02 -14.54
C MET A 107 -10.49 -2.41 -15.02
N ARG A 108 -9.76 -2.43 -16.14
CA ARG A 108 -9.00 -3.59 -16.61
C ARG A 108 -7.51 -3.21 -16.59
N SER A 109 -6.73 -3.96 -15.83
CA SER A 109 -5.28 -3.76 -15.70
C SER A 109 -4.56 -5.08 -15.83
N ALA A 110 -3.44 -5.08 -16.55
CA ALA A 110 -2.54 -6.24 -16.63
C ALA A 110 -1.96 -6.62 -15.25
N LEU A 111 -1.96 -5.67 -14.31
CA LEU A 111 -1.52 -5.88 -12.93
C LEU A 111 -2.46 -6.77 -12.11
N PHE A 112 -3.69 -7.01 -12.57
CA PHE A 112 -4.64 -7.92 -11.90
C PHE A 112 -4.67 -9.32 -12.53
N THR A 113 -3.62 -9.69 -13.27
CA THR A 113 -3.47 -11.04 -13.81
C THR A 113 -2.80 -11.96 -12.78
N PRO A 114 -3.04 -13.30 -12.84
CA PRO A 114 -2.34 -14.24 -11.97
C PRO A 114 -0.82 -14.14 -12.08
N ALA A 115 -0.31 -13.91 -13.30
CA ALA A 115 1.11 -13.70 -13.54
C ALA A 115 1.65 -12.49 -12.77
N ALA A 116 0.97 -11.34 -12.82
CA ALA A 116 1.35 -10.16 -12.05
C ALA A 116 1.30 -10.40 -10.53
N GLY A 117 0.32 -11.18 -10.05
CA GLY A 117 0.25 -11.61 -8.65
C GLY A 117 1.47 -12.43 -8.23
N TRP A 118 1.86 -13.43 -9.03
CA TRP A 118 3.07 -14.23 -8.80
C TRP A 118 4.35 -13.40 -8.89
N THR A 119 4.43 -12.45 -9.81
CA THR A 119 5.56 -11.52 -9.91
C THR A 119 5.66 -10.65 -8.66
N ALA A 120 4.56 -10.07 -8.19
CA ALA A 120 4.54 -9.27 -6.97
C ALA A 120 4.92 -10.10 -5.74
N PHE A 121 4.44 -11.35 -5.66
CA PHE A 121 4.84 -12.28 -4.60
C PHE A 121 6.35 -12.59 -4.66
N GLY A 122 6.89 -12.87 -5.84
CA GLY A 122 8.32 -13.09 -6.05
C GLY A 122 9.16 -11.88 -5.62
N ILE A 123 8.74 -10.67 -5.99
CA ILE A 123 9.41 -9.42 -5.54
C ILE A 123 9.35 -9.28 -4.02
N ALA A 124 8.18 -9.51 -3.41
CA ALA A 124 8.03 -9.45 -1.96
C ALA A 124 8.88 -10.50 -1.24
N LEU A 125 9.01 -11.70 -1.80
CA LEU A 125 9.84 -12.77 -1.26
C LEU A 125 11.33 -12.44 -1.36
N VAL A 126 11.79 -11.96 -2.52
CA VAL A 126 13.18 -11.51 -2.69
C VAL A 126 13.49 -10.38 -1.73
N TYR A 127 12.61 -9.38 -1.62
CA TYR A 127 12.77 -8.30 -0.65
C TYR A 127 12.81 -8.80 0.80
N TRP A 128 11.94 -9.75 1.15
CA TRP A 128 11.92 -10.38 2.47
C TRP A 128 13.24 -11.08 2.78
N ILE A 129 13.77 -11.88 1.85
CA ILE A 129 15.07 -12.55 2.01
C ILE A 129 16.16 -11.51 2.18
N VAL A 130 16.25 -10.54 1.27
CA VAL A 130 17.30 -9.51 1.27
C VAL A 130 17.28 -8.73 2.60
N ARG A 131 16.10 -8.34 3.09
CA ARG A 131 15.95 -7.57 4.33
C ARG A 131 16.37 -8.31 5.60
N ASN A 132 16.38 -9.65 5.57
CA ASN A 132 16.76 -10.48 6.71
C ASN A 132 18.21 -11.01 6.62
N LEU A 133 18.98 -10.60 5.60
CA LEU A 133 20.40 -10.96 5.49
C LEU A 133 21.27 -10.12 6.44
N PRO A 134 22.34 -10.73 7.01
CA PRO A 134 23.18 -10.08 8.02
C PRO A 134 24.01 -8.91 7.51
N PHE A 135 24.08 -8.67 6.20
CA PHE A 135 24.77 -7.51 5.61
C PHE A 135 23.79 -6.42 5.13
N ALA A 136 22.48 -6.68 5.22
CA ALA A 136 21.42 -5.82 4.69
C ALA A 136 20.69 -5.05 5.81
N HIS A 137 21.41 -4.69 6.89
CA HIS A 137 20.89 -3.89 7.99
C HIS A 137 20.28 -2.56 7.55
N VAL A 138 20.71 -2.03 6.40
CA VAL A 138 20.18 -0.78 5.81
C VAL A 138 18.69 -0.88 5.47
N LEU A 139 18.16 -2.10 5.29
CA LEU A 139 16.74 -2.32 5.08
C LEU A 139 16.01 -2.66 6.39
N ALA A 140 16.70 -3.01 7.47
CA ALA A 140 16.06 -3.27 8.76
C ALA A 140 15.60 -1.92 9.38
N PRO A 141 14.33 -1.81 9.81
CA PRO A 141 13.75 -0.53 10.24
C PRO A 141 14.03 -0.19 11.71
#